data_AF-A0A928HJB1-F1
#
_entry.id   AF-A0A928HJB1-F1
#
_cell.length_a   1.000
_cell.length_b   1.000
_cell.length_c   1.000
_cell.angle_alpha   90.00
_cell.angle_beta   90.00
_cell.angle_gamma   90.00
#
_symmetry.space_group_name_H-M   'P 1'
#
loop_
_entity.id
_entity.type
_entity.pdbx_description
1 polymer ?
#
loop_
_entity_poly.entity_id
_entity_poly.type
_entity_poly.pdbx_seq_one_letter_code
_entity_poly.pdbx_strand_id
1 'polypeptide(L)'
;MAITETTTESWFSRLGNSIKGILAGFLLVFLSVLLLFWNEGRTVKRYRTLNEGASSYVPADANTPDTANDGKLIYVTGEMKTDEILTDSQFPNVSVNGIKLRRNVEMFQWEEHAESKTEKKLGGRTETVTTYSYSKKWSPFQIDSSSFKEPGHDNPPMPIEGSEQTAQMVTVGQMQAASSIVSMKDDFKKLEVKEEAAAETSTPNQTEIPLQEPAQLSAPAETPAPAETTAPAETTAPAETTAPAETTAPAETTAPAETTAPA
;
A
#
# COMPACT_ATOMS: atom_id res chain seq x y z
N MET A 1 10.91 8.82 20.94
CA MET A 1 10.84 7.75 21.97
C MET A 1 9.66 6.87 21.62
N ALA A 2 9.65 5.59 21.99
CA ALA A 2 8.53 4.70 21.73
C ALA A 2 7.78 4.44 23.04
N ILE A 3 6.45 4.47 22.99
CA ILE A 3 5.58 4.20 24.15
C ILE A 3 4.95 2.82 24.01
N THR A 4 4.65 2.17 25.12
CA THR A 4 4.04 0.84 25.13
C THR A 4 2.68 0.85 25.83
N GLU A 5 1.69 0.20 25.22
CA GLU A 5 0.39 -0.07 25.82
C GLU A 5 0.24 -1.58 26.04
N THR A 6 -0.18 -1.96 27.24
CA THR A 6 -0.30 -3.36 27.63
C THR A 6 -1.76 -3.73 27.87
N THR A 7 -2.27 -4.67 27.08
CA THR A 7 -3.61 -5.24 27.25
C THR A 7 -3.52 -6.70 27.74
N THR A 8 -4.40 -7.10 28.66
CA THR A 8 -4.44 -8.48 29.17
C THR A 8 -5.75 -9.16 28.84
N GLU A 9 -5.67 -10.43 28.40
CA GLU A 9 -6.85 -11.25 28.12
C GLU A 9 -6.91 -12.48 29.03
N SER A 10 -8.13 -12.84 29.44
CA SER A 10 -8.40 -13.99 30.30
C SER A 10 -8.53 -15.31 29.53
N TRP A 11 -8.23 -16.42 30.19
CA TRP A 11 -8.30 -17.76 29.60
C TRP A 11 -9.69 -18.13 29.06
N PHE A 12 -10.77 -17.79 29.78
CA PHE A 12 -12.14 -18.03 29.33
C PHE A 12 -12.52 -17.20 28.09
N SER A 13 -12.04 -15.95 28.01
CA SER A 13 -12.21 -15.10 26.81
C SER A 13 -11.52 -15.74 25.60
N ARG A 14 -10.31 -16.27 25.79
CA ARG A 14 -9.53 -16.95 24.74
C ARG A 14 -10.18 -18.25 24.27
N LEU A 15 -10.75 -19.04 25.18
CA LEU A 15 -11.43 -20.30 24.84
C LEU A 15 -12.76 -20.06 24.12
N GLY A 16 -13.52 -19.02 24.52
CA GLY A 16 -14.70 -18.58 23.79
C GLY A 16 -14.37 -18.06 22.39
N ASN A 17 -13.25 -17.35 22.24
CA ASN A 17 -12.78 -16.86 20.94
C ASN A 17 -12.21 -17.98 20.05
N SER A 18 -11.60 -19.03 20.60
CA SER A 18 -11.03 -20.12 19.79
C SER A 18 -12.10 -21.01 19.13
N ILE A 19 -13.22 -21.28 19.83
CA ILE A 19 -14.35 -22.04 19.25
C ILE A 19 -15.02 -21.23 18.12
N LYS A 20 -15.18 -19.92 18.30
CA LYS A 20 -15.60 -19.01 17.21
C LYS A 20 -14.60 -19.03 16.05
N GLY A 21 -13.30 -19.12 16.35
CA GLY A 21 -12.23 -19.25 15.37
C GLY A 21 -12.33 -20.50 14.49
N ILE A 22 -12.80 -21.64 15.02
CA ILE A 22 -12.98 -22.87 14.24
C ILE A 22 -14.11 -22.70 13.20
N LEU A 23 -15.26 -22.17 13.63
CA LEU A 23 -16.38 -21.89 12.71
C LEU A 23 -15.99 -20.84 11.67
N ALA A 24 -15.27 -19.80 12.09
CA ALA A 24 -14.71 -18.81 11.18
C ALA A 24 -13.70 -19.44 10.20
N GLY A 25 -12.89 -20.41 10.65
CA GLY A 25 -11.96 -21.15 9.80
C GLY A 25 -12.66 -21.95 8.71
N PHE A 26 -13.72 -22.70 9.04
CA PHE A 26 -14.52 -23.40 8.02
C PHE A 26 -15.19 -22.43 7.04
N LEU A 27 -15.71 -21.31 7.53
CA LEU A 27 -16.25 -20.26 6.68
C LEU A 27 -15.18 -19.68 5.74
N LEU A 28 -13.97 -19.42 6.25
CA LEU A 28 -12.86 -18.91 5.45
C LEU A 28 -12.40 -19.91 4.39
N VAL A 29 -12.40 -21.22 4.69
CA VAL A 29 -12.09 -22.27 3.69
C VAL A 29 -13.16 -22.30 2.60
N PHE A 30 -14.44 -22.19 2.96
CA PHE A 30 -15.51 -22.11 1.96
C PHE A 30 -15.39 -20.84 1.10
N LEU A 31 -15.17 -19.69 1.73
CA LEU A 31 -14.97 -18.42 1.03
C LEU A 31 -13.70 -18.43 0.18
N SER A 32 -12.62 -19.11 0.60
CA SER A 32 -11.39 -19.18 -0.18
C SER A 32 -11.60 -19.97 -1.47
N VAL A 33 -12.36 -21.07 -1.44
CA VAL A 33 -12.73 -21.83 -2.66
C VAL A 33 -13.56 -20.95 -3.61
N LEU A 34 -14.53 -20.17 -3.08
CA LEU A 34 -15.30 -19.24 -3.90
C LEU A 34 -14.42 -18.13 -4.51
N LEU A 35 -13.51 -17.56 -3.71
CA LEU A 35 -12.57 -16.55 -4.18
C LEU A 35 -11.61 -17.10 -5.23
N LEU A 36 -11.09 -18.32 -5.05
CA LEU A 36 -10.23 -19.00 -6.02
C LEU A 36 -10.99 -19.27 -7.31
N PHE A 37 -12.22 -19.81 -7.25
CA PHE A 37 -13.03 -20.04 -8.44
C PHE A 37 -13.33 -18.73 -9.20
N TRP A 38 -13.68 -17.66 -8.48
CA TRP A 38 -13.89 -16.35 -9.08
C TRP A 38 -12.60 -15.79 -9.71
N ASN A 39 -11.47 -15.97 -9.04
CA ASN A 39 -10.16 -15.53 -9.53
C ASN A 39 -9.69 -16.33 -10.76
N GLU A 40 -9.81 -17.65 -10.73
CA GLU A 40 -9.49 -18.55 -11.84
C GLU A 40 -10.42 -18.28 -13.03
N GLY A 41 -11.72 -18.14 -12.78
CA GLY A 41 -12.70 -17.77 -13.80
C GLY A 41 -12.34 -16.46 -14.49
N ARG A 42 -11.97 -15.42 -13.72
CA ARG A 42 -11.49 -14.14 -14.28
C ARG A 42 -10.21 -14.33 -15.11
N THR A 43 -9.26 -15.13 -14.61
CA THR A 43 -7.97 -15.37 -15.26
C THR A 43 -8.14 -16.11 -16.60
N VAL A 44 -8.91 -17.20 -16.61
CA VAL A 44 -9.20 -17.97 -17.83
C VAL A 44 -9.99 -17.14 -18.82
N LYS A 45 -11.00 -16.39 -18.36
CA LYS A 45 -11.77 -15.48 -19.24
C LYS A 45 -10.85 -14.44 -19.88
N ARG A 46 -9.97 -13.80 -19.09
CA ARG A 46 -9.00 -12.82 -19.60
C ARG A 46 -8.04 -13.44 -20.61
N TYR A 47 -7.50 -14.63 -20.33
CA TYR A 47 -6.63 -15.34 -21.26
C TYR A 47 -7.32 -15.62 -22.59
N ARG A 48 -8.54 -16.20 -22.56
CA ARG A 48 -9.32 -16.47 -23.77
C ARG A 48 -9.64 -15.20 -24.55
N THR A 49 -10.11 -14.14 -23.88
CA THR A 49 -10.44 -12.86 -24.52
C THR A 49 -9.21 -12.20 -25.14
N LEU A 50 -8.05 -12.23 -24.47
CA LEU A 50 -6.82 -11.69 -25.04
C LEU A 50 -6.32 -12.52 -26.22
N ASN A 51 -6.42 -13.85 -26.17
CA ASN A 51 -6.00 -14.72 -27.26
C ASN A 51 -6.92 -14.58 -28.49
N GLU A 52 -8.24 -14.46 -28.26
CA GLU A 52 -9.22 -14.16 -29.30
C GLU A 52 -8.99 -12.78 -29.91
N GLY A 53 -8.75 -11.75 -29.08
CA GLY A 53 -8.42 -10.41 -29.55
C GLY A 53 -7.10 -10.34 -30.32
N ALA A 54 -6.05 -11.01 -29.82
CA ALA A 54 -4.73 -11.03 -30.46
C ALA A 54 -4.73 -11.76 -31.81
N SER A 55 -5.64 -12.72 -32.01
CA SER A 55 -5.78 -13.45 -33.27
C SER A 55 -6.73 -12.81 -34.29
N SER A 56 -7.48 -11.77 -33.89
CA SER A 56 -8.59 -11.23 -34.69
C SER A 56 -8.55 -9.72 -34.92
N TYR A 57 -7.45 -9.04 -34.59
CA TYR A 57 -7.36 -7.59 -34.80
C TYR A 57 -7.04 -7.23 -36.25
N VAL A 58 -7.50 -6.06 -36.69
CA VAL A 58 -7.22 -5.50 -38.02
C VAL A 58 -6.30 -4.28 -37.88
N PRO A 59 -5.08 -4.28 -38.44
CA PRO A 59 -4.27 -3.08 -38.55
C PRO A 59 -5.01 -2.00 -39.36
N ALA A 60 -5.11 -0.79 -38.84
CA ALA A 60 -5.75 0.33 -39.50
C ALA A 60 -4.89 1.60 -39.42
N ASP A 61 -5.06 2.50 -40.38
CA ASP A 61 -4.44 3.82 -40.35
C ASP A 61 -5.35 4.80 -39.59
N ALA A 62 -4.81 5.38 -38.52
CA ALA A 62 -5.53 6.32 -37.68
C ALA A 62 -5.94 7.60 -38.45
N ASN A 63 -5.23 7.94 -39.54
CA ASN A 63 -5.50 9.14 -40.33
C ASN A 63 -6.61 8.93 -41.37
N THR A 64 -6.99 7.69 -41.66
CA THR A 64 -8.00 7.37 -42.67
C THR A 64 -9.00 6.35 -42.12
N PRO A 65 -9.94 6.78 -41.24
CA PRO A 65 -10.93 5.89 -40.66
C PRO A 65 -11.78 5.24 -41.76
N ASP A 66 -11.81 3.90 -41.77
CA ASP A 66 -12.56 3.10 -42.73
C ASP A 66 -13.78 2.47 -42.06
N THR A 67 -14.97 2.81 -42.56
CA THR A 67 -16.27 2.26 -42.10
C THR A 67 -16.35 0.73 -42.22
N ALA A 68 -15.53 0.11 -43.07
CA ALA A 68 -15.44 -1.36 -43.14
C ALA A 68 -14.86 -1.98 -41.86
N ASN A 69 -14.28 -1.18 -40.96
CA ASN A 69 -13.75 -1.61 -39.67
C ASN A 69 -14.73 -1.42 -38.50
N ASP A 70 -15.93 -0.89 -38.74
CA ASP A 70 -16.93 -0.69 -37.70
C ASP A 70 -17.28 -2.02 -37.00
N GLY A 71 -17.22 -2.03 -35.67
CA GLY A 71 -17.46 -3.22 -34.85
C GLY A 71 -16.32 -4.23 -34.78
N LYS A 72 -15.19 -3.98 -35.48
CA LYS A 72 -14.00 -4.83 -35.42
C LYS A 72 -13.00 -4.33 -34.37
N LEU A 73 -12.21 -5.25 -33.81
CA LEU A 73 -11.04 -4.88 -33.04
C LEU A 73 -9.96 -4.38 -34.00
N ILE A 74 -9.55 -3.12 -33.87
CA ILE A 74 -8.49 -2.54 -34.69
C ILE A 74 -7.23 -2.27 -33.88
N TYR A 75 -6.08 -2.29 -34.56
CA TYR A 75 -4.82 -1.80 -34.05
C TYR A 75 -4.39 -0.59 -34.86
N VAL A 76 -4.13 0.52 -34.19
CA VAL A 76 -3.70 1.77 -34.80
C VAL A 76 -2.44 2.28 -34.10
N THR A 77 -1.58 2.95 -34.85
CA THR A 77 -0.40 3.65 -34.33
C THR A 77 -0.48 5.10 -34.74
N GLY A 78 -0.21 6.00 -33.80
CA GLY A 78 -0.17 7.42 -34.06
C GLY A 78 0.15 8.22 -32.82
N GLU A 79 0.47 9.49 -33.02
CA GLU A 79 0.67 10.45 -31.95
C GLU A 79 -0.68 10.84 -31.34
N MET A 80 -0.78 10.83 -30.01
CA MET A 80 -1.96 11.35 -29.33
C MET A 80 -1.88 12.87 -29.26
N LYS A 81 -2.95 13.55 -29.68
CA LYS A 81 -3.02 15.02 -29.71
C LYS A 81 -4.29 15.53 -29.06
N THR A 82 -4.23 16.77 -28.61
CA THR A 82 -5.39 17.54 -28.18
C THR A 82 -5.10 19.02 -28.39
N ASP A 83 -6.12 19.79 -28.73
CA ASP A 83 -6.07 21.26 -28.78
C ASP A 83 -6.48 21.89 -27.45
N GLU A 84 -6.87 21.07 -26.45
CA GLU A 84 -7.25 21.56 -25.13
C GLU A 84 -6.07 22.13 -24.37
N ILE A 85 -6.31 23.25 -23.69
CA ILE A 85 -5.40 23.85 -22.73
C ILE A 85 -5.93 23.50 -21.34
N LEU A 86 -5.15 22.73 -20.58
CA LEU A 86 -5.46 22.38 -19.20
C LEU A 86 -4.86 23.44 -18.28
N THR A 87 -5.65 23.91 -17.32
CA THR A 87 -5.27 24.95 -16.35
C THR A 87 -5.48 24.43 -14.93
N ASP A 88 -4.45 24.55 -14.10
CA ASP A 88 -4.55 24.15 -12.70
C ASP A 88 -5.56 25.05 -11.96
N SER A 89 -6.49 24.43 -11.24
CA SER A 89 -7.59 25.13 -10.59
C SER A 89 -7.19 25.95 -9.36
N GLN A 90 -6.06 25.63 -8.71
CA GLN A 90 -5.51 26.41 -7.59
C GLN A 90 -4.38 27.35 -8.04
N PHE A 91 -3.73 27.05 -9.18
CA PHE A 91 -2.68 27.86 -9.79
C PHE A 91 -3.08 28.26 -11.22
N PRO A 92 -3.95 29.27 -11.40
CA PRO A 92 -4.53 29.62 -12.70
C PRO A 92 -3.49 30.06 -13.75
N ASN A 93 -2.31 30.46 -13.30
CA ASN A 93 -1.14 30.79 -14.11
C ASN A 93 -0.39 29.56 -14.66
N VAL A 94 -0.70 28.37 -14.17
CA VAL A 94 -0.13 27.11 -14.63
C VAL A 94 -1.09 26.51 -15.66
N SER A 95 -0.75 26.68 -16.92
CA SER A 95 -1.53 26.17 -18.05
C SER A 95 -0.63 25.49 -19.08
N VAL A 96 -1.12 24.42 -19.69
CA VAL A 96 -0.40 23.66 -20.71
C VAL A 96 -1.36 23.11 -21.75
N ASN A 97 -1.00 23.19 -23.03
CA ASN A 97 -1.65 22.37 -24.05
C ASN A 97 -1.12 20.94 -23.91
N GLY A 98 -1.96 20.04 -23.41
CA GLY A 98 -1.53 18.70 -23.04
C GLY A 98 -2.67 17.77 -22.71
N ILE A 99 -2.43 16.47 -22.84
CA ILE A 99 -3.45 15.43 -22.64
C ILE A 99 -3.80 15.28 -21.15
N LYS A 100 -2.82 15.43 -20.26
CA LYS A 100 -3.02 15.39 -18.80
C LYS A 100 -2.18 16.45 -18.12
N LEU A 101 -2.74 17.05 -17.06
CA LEU A 101 -2.04 17.96 -16.16
C LEU A 101 -2.17 17.39 -14.75
N ARG A 102 -1.03 17.08 -14.12
CA ARG A 102 -0.98 16.54 -12.75
C ARG A 102 -0.23 17.49 -11.84
N ARG A 103 -0.87 17.90 -10.75
CA ARG A 103 -0.21 18.56 -9.63
C ARG A 103 0.20 17.49 -8.62
N ASN A 104 1.51 17.31 -8.46
CA ASN A 104 2.07 16.43 -7.45
C ASN A 104 2.43 17.25 -6.21
N VAL A 105 1.91 16.86 -5.04
CA VAL A 105 2.11 17.57 -3.78
C VAL A 105 2.36 16.55 -2.69
N GLU A 106 3.33 16.82 -1.84
CA GLU A 106 3.57 16.04 -0.63
C GLU A 106 3.73 17.00 0.55
N MET A 107 3.28 16.58 1.73
CA MET A 107 3.49 17.28 2.99
C MET A 107 4.41 16.45 3.89
N PHE A 108 5.45 17.08 4.42
CA PHE A 108 6.34 16.44 5.39
C PHE A 108 5.71 16.52 6.78
N GLN A 109 5.25 15.38 7.28
CA GLN A 109 4.36 15.31 8.44
C GLN A 109 4.63 14.04 9.27
N TRP A 110 4.13 14.00 10.49
CA TRP A 110 4.25 12.85 11.37
C TRP A 110 3.39 11.66 10.90
N GLU A 111 3.92 10.46 11.04
CA GLU A 111 3.23 9.18 10.93
C GLU A 111 3.47 8.37 12.22
N GLU A 112 2.39 7.78 12.74
CA GLU A 112 2.44 6.79 13.83
C GLU A 112 2.59 5.38 13.26
N HIS A 113 3.54 4.62 13.82
CA HIS A 113 3.69 3.20 13.60
C HIS A 113 3.36 2.45 14.89
N ALA A 114 2.43 1.50 14.81
CA ALA A 114 2.04 0.64 15.91
C ALA A 114 2.47 -0.81 15.65
N GLU A 115 3.26 -1.38 16.54
CA GLU A 115 3.72 -2.76 16.49
C GLU A 115 3.26 -3.52 17.73
N SER A 116 2.62 -4.68 17.58
CA SER A 116 2.06 -5.44 18.71
C SER A 116 2.72 -6.80 18.87
N LYS A 117 3.12 -7.13 20.11
CA LYS A 117 3.67 -8.44 20.49
C LYS A 117 2.80 -9.08 21.56
N THR A 118 2.41 -10.34 21.37
CA THR A 118 1.59 -11.08 22.34
C THR A 118 2.38 -12.20 23.00
N GLU A 119 2.39 -12.24 24.34
CA GLU A 119 3.09 -13.24 25.14
C GLU A 119 2.12 -13.99 26.07
N LYS A 120 2.32 -15.30 26.21
CA LYS A 120 1.57 -16.12 27.18
C LYS A 120 2.20 -15.95 28.57
N LYS A 121 1.37 -15.69 29.58
CA LYS A 121 1.78 -15.60 30.99
C LYS A 121 1.35 -16.85 31.77
N LEU A 122 1.91 -17.00 32.97
CA LEU A 122 1.56 -18.07 33.90
C LEU A 122 0.05 -18.05 34.20
N GLY A 123 -0.59 -19.21 34.20
CA GLY A 123 -2.04 -19.35 34.42
C GLY A 123 -2.92 -19.06 33.21
N GLY A 124 -2.38 -19.14 31.98
CA GLY A 124 -3.18 -19.13 30.74
C GLY A 124 -3.62 -17.75 30.22
N ARG A 125 -3.23 -16.67 30.90
CA ARG A 125 -3.43 -15.28 30.45
C ARG A 125 -2.51 -14.94 29.27
N THR A 126 -2.91 -13.99 28.44
CA THR A 126 -2.03 -13.34 27.45
C THR A 126 -1.86 -11.88 27.77
N GLU A 127 -0.67 -11.37 27.50
CA GLU A 127 -0.33 -9.96 27.54
C GLU A 127 0.04 -9.54 26.12
N THR A 128 -0.66 -8.54 25.59
CA THR A 128 -0.35 -7.91 24.30
C THR A 128 0.26 -6.55 24.60
N VAL A 129 1.51 -6.36 24.18
CA VAL A 129 2.23 -5.09 24.28
C VAL A 129 2.26 -4.46 22.90
N THR A 130 1.62 -3.30 22.76
CA THR A 130 1.63 -2.48 21.55
C THR A 130 2.62 -1.33 21.73
N THR A 131 3.68 -1.32 20.93
CA THR A 131 4.68 -0.26 20.88
C THR A 131 4.30 0.74 19.79
N TYR A 132 4.13 2.01 20.17
CA TYR A 132 3.90 3.11 19.26
C TYR A 132 5.20 3.89 19.04
N SER A 133 5.50 4.22 17.80
CA SER A 133 6.64 5.04 17.42
C SER A 133 6.24 6.05 16.36
N TYR A 134 6.94 7.18 16.30
CA TYR A 134 6.59 8.30 15.43
C TYR A 134 7.78 8.67 14.56
N SER A 135 7.52 8.91 13.28
CA SER A 135 8.52 9.39 12.34
C SER A 135 7.92 10.42 11.39
N LYS A 136 8.74 11.32 10.84
CA LYS A 136 8.27 12.23 9.80
C LYS A 136 8.53 11.64 8.42
N LYS A 137 7.56 11.78 7.52
CA LYS A 137 7.68 11.36 6.13
C LYS A 137 6.98 12.33 5.18
N TRP A 138 7.39 12.29 3.92
CA TRP A 138 6.62 12.88 2.84
C TRP A 138 5.39 12.01 2.57
N SER A 139 4.23 12.66 2.54
CA SER A 139 2.95 12.00 2.25
C SER A 139 2.15 12.83 1.24
N PRO A 140 1.57 12.21 0.21
CA PRO A 140 0.71 12.91 -0.75
C PRO A 140 -0.69 13.23 -0.17
N PHE A 141 -0.99 12.76 1.03
CA PHE A 141 -2.26 12.99 1.73
C PHE A 141 -2.01 13.48 3.16
N GLN A 142 -2.93 14.27 3.71
CA GLN A 142 -2.91 14.62 5.12
C GLN A 142 -3.07 13.37 5.99
N ILE A 143 -2.16 13.15 6.94
CA ILE A 143 -2.28 12.12 7.97
C ILE A 143 -2.98 12.76 9.16
N ASP A 144 -4.13 12.20 9.51
CA ASP A 144 -4.88 12.61 10.69
C ASP A 144 -4.11 12.26 11.96
N SER A 145 -3.51 13.28 12.58
CA SER A 145 -2.78 13.14 13.84
C SER A 145 -3.69 13.18 15.07
N SER A 146 -4.99 13.49 14.92
CA SER A 146 -5.92 13.56 16.06
C SER A 146 -6.16 12.20 16.71
N SER A 147 -5.93 11.12 15.95
CA SER A 147 -5.99 9.74 16.42
C SER A 147 -4.67 9.19 16.94
N PHE A 148 -3.58 9.97 16.93
CA PHE A 148 -2.30 9.52 17.46
C PHE A 148 -2.38 9.26 18.96
N LYS A 149 -1.66 8.23 19.42
CA LYS A 149 -1.69 7.76 20.80
C LYS A 149 -1.03 8.75 21.76
N GLU A 150 0.00 9.45 21.30
CA GLU A 150 0.78 10.42 22.07
C GLU A 150 0.59 11.84 21.50
N PRO A 151 0.36 12.85 22.36
CA PRO A 151 0.33 14.25 21.94
C PRO A 151 1.73 14.76 21.53
N GLY A 152 1.79 15.90 20.83
CA GLY A 152 3.05 16.52 20.40
C GLY A 152 3.51 16.13 19.00
N HIS A 153 2.71 15.34 18.28
CA HIS A 153 2.91 14.94 16.89
C HIS A 153 1.82 15.49 15.96
N ASP A 154 1.39 16.72 16.23
CA ASP A 154 0.30 17.36 15.50
C ASP A 154 0.70 17.69 14.04
N ASN A 155 -0.12 17.25 13.11
CA ASN A 155 0.00 17.57 11.70
C ASN A 155 -0.92 18.75 11.35
N PRO A 156 -0.39 19.81 10.68
CA PRO A 156 -1.23 20.89 10.21
C PRO A 156 -2.19 20.43 9.11
N PRO A 157 -3.26 21.19 8.82
CA PRO A 157 -4.08 20.95 7.63
C PRO A 157 -3.25 21.08 6.35
N MET A 158 -3.55 20.26 5.34
CA MET A 158 -2.87 20.30 4.04
C MET A 158 -3.55 21.35 3.14
N PRO A 159 -2.92 22.52 2.87
CA PRO A 159 -3.60 23.63 2.18
C PRO A 159 -3.74 23.42 0.67
N ILE A 160 -2.87 22.59 0.09
CA ILE A 160 -2.81 22.30 -1.34
C ILE A 160 -2.75 20.79 -1.46
N GLU A 161 -3.66 20.20 -2.21
CA GLU A 161 -3.72 18.76 -2.46
C GLU A 161 -3.22 18.44 -3.87
N GLY A 162 -2.84 17.18 -4.10
CA GLY A 162 -2.59 16.70 -5.46
C GLY A 162 -3.85 16.80 -6.33
N SER A 163 -3.67 16.98 -7.63
CA SER A 163 -4.78 16.98 -8.58
C SER A 163 -4.35 16.38 -9.91
N GLU A 164 -5.32 15.87 -10.66
CA GLU A 164 -5.10 15.41 -12.02
C GLU A 164 -6.29 15.80 -12.89
N GLN A 165 -5.98 16.43 -14.02
CA GLN A 165 -6.93 16.79 -15.07
C GLN A 165 -6.56 16.04 -16.34
N THR A 166 -7.56 15.67 -17.13
CA THR A 166 -7.41 14.97 -18.41
C THR A 166 -8.25 15.67 -19.47
N ALA A 167 -7.67 15.89 -20.65
CA ALA A 167 -8.36 16.43 -21.82
C ALA A 167 -9.50 15.49 -22.25
N GLN A 168 -10.64 16.07 -22.63
CA GLN A 168 -11.84 15.31 -23.01
C GLN A 168 -11.78 14.81 -24.46
N MET A 169 -11.17 15.59 -25.33
CA MET A 169 -10.96 15.35 -26.75
C MET A 169 -9.49 15.10 -27.03
N VAL A 170 -9.13 13.82 -26.94
CA VAL A 170 -7.81 13.33 -27.33
C VAL A 170 -7.98 12.50 -28.60
N THR A 171 -7.18 12.76 -29.62
CA THR A 171 -7.23 12.05 -30.90
C THR A 171 -5.94 11.29 -31.18
N VAL A 172 -6.05 10.26 -32.00
CA VAL A 172 -4.94 9.60 -32.69
C VAL A 172 -5.28 9.66 -34.17
N GLY A 173 -4.55 10.44 -34.95
CA GLY A 173 -4.95 10.77 -36.32
C GLY A 173 -6.33 11.46 -36.34
N GLN A 174 -7.28 10.90 -37.09
CA GLN A 174 -8.67 11.37 -37.17
C GLN A 174 -9.62 10.62 -36.20
N MET A 175 -9.11 9.72 -35.37
CA MET A 175 -9.91 8.92 -34.44
C MET A 175 -9.87 9.51 -33.03
N GLN A 176 -11.02 9.53 -32.34
CA GLN A 176 -11.04 9.89 -30.92
C GLN A 176 -10.54 8.72 -30.07
N ALA A 177 -9.59 8.98 -29.17
CA ALA A 177 -9.09 8.00 -28.23
C ALA A 177 -10.14 7.73 -27.14
N ALA A 178 -10.35 6.46 -26.81
CA ALA A 178 -11.21 6.09 -25.70
C ALA A 178 -10.64 6.59 -24.36
N SER A 179 -11.51 7.04 -23.45
CA SER A 179 -11.12 7.53 -22.12
C SER A 179 -10.30 6.52 -21.33
N SER A 180 -10.56 5.22 -21.48
CA SER A 180 -9.77 4.15 -20.87
C SER A 180 -8.31 4.16 -21.35
N ILE A 181 -8.07 4.38 -22.65
CA ILE A 181 -6.72 4.47 -23.22
C ILE A 181 -6.01 5.72 -22.74
N VAL A 182 -6.71 6.86 -22.70
CA VAL A 182 -6.16 8.13 -22.19
C VAL A 182 -5.81 8.00 -20.70
N SER A 183 -6.68 7.38 -19.90
CA SER A 183 -6.48 7.21 -18.46
C SER A 183 -5.23 6.39 -18.11
N MET A 184 -4.87 5.41 -18.95
CA MET A 184 -3.68 4.58 -18.78
C MET A 184 -2.37 5.33 -19.03
N LYS A 185 -2.40 6.56 -19.59
CA LYS A 185 -1.17 7.34 -19.83
C LYS A 185 -0.68 7.98 -18.54
N ASP A 186 0.59 7.74 -18.24
CA ASP A 186 1.30 8.23 -17.06
C ASP A 186 2.72 8.76 -17.37
N ASP A 187 3.04 8.98 -18.65
CA ASP A 187 4.31 9.56 -19.12
C ASP A 187 4.39 11.08 -18.89
N PHE A 188 4.25 11.52 -17.64
CA PHE A 188 4.30 12.93 -17.26
C PHE A 188 5.71 13.51 -17.42
N LYS A 189 5.77 14.76 -17.87
CA LYS A 189 7.00 15.56 -17.91
C LYS A 189 6.85 16.76 -16.98
N LYS A 190 7.93 17.14 -16.31
CA LYS A 190 7.95 18.34 -15.47
C LYS A 190 7.62 19.56 -16.33
N LEU A 191 6.62 20.33 -15.91
CA LEU A 191 6.28 21.61 -16.50
C LEU A 191 7.07 22.71 -15.79
N GLU A 192 7.93 23.41 -16.51
CA GLU A 192 8.64 24.58 -15.97
C GLU A 192 7.67 25.77 -15.92
N VAL A 193 7.38 26.26 -14.73
CA VAL A 193 6.51 27.42 -14.52
C VAL A 193 7.37 28.68 -14.61
N LYS A 194 7.00 29.62 -15.49
CA LYS A 194 7.68 30.92 -15.58
C LYS A 194 7.39 31.73 -14.31
N GLU A 195 8.46 32.23 -13.69
CA GLU A 195 8.50 32.79 -12.33
C GLU A 195 7.61 34.03 -12.10
N GLU A 196 7.11 34.66 -13.17
CA GLU A 196 6.23 35.84 -13.14
C GLU A 196 4.87 35.59 -12.45
N ALA A 197 4.59 34.34 -12.09
CA ALA A 197 3.31 33.95 -11.50
C ALA A 197 3.41 33.27 -10.12
N ALA A 198 4.59 33.27 -9.50
CA ALA A 198 4.77 32.81 -8.12
C ALA A 198 4.62 33.92 -7.06
N ALA A 199 4.49 35.19 -7.48
CA ALA A 199 4.65 36.34 -6.60
C ALA A 199 3.38 36.83 -5.87
N GLU A 200 2.18 36.30 -6.15
CA GLU A 200 0.93 36.85 -5.60
C GLU A 200 0.11 35.91 -4.70
N THR A 201 0.70 34.90 -4.07
CA THR A 201 0.02 34.16 -2.99
C THR A 201 0.99 33.64 -1.93
N SER A 202 1.63 34.53 -1.19
CA SER A 202 2.04 34.28 0.21
C SER A 202 2.72 35.51 0.79
N THR A 203 1.98 36.35 1.53
CA THR A 203 2.59 37.09 2.64
C THR A 203 2.32 36.27 3.90
N PRO A 204 3.26 35.42 4.37
CA PRO A 204 3.16 34.93 5.73
C PRO A 204 3.50 36.11 6.64
N ASN A 205 2.55 36.51 7.47
CA ASN A 205 2.80 37.35 8.64
C ASN A 205 3.84 36.62 9.50
N GLN A 206 5.11 36.99 9.38
CA GLN A 206 6.19 36.49 10.21
C GLN A 206 5.93 36.96 11.65
N THR A 207 5.38 36.06 12.46
CA THR A 207 5.77 36.02 13.87
C THR A 207 6.94 35.04 13.94
N GLU A 208 8.15 35.56 13.81
CA GLU A 208 9.38 34.80 14.00
C GLU A 208 9.38 34.20 15.41
N ILE A 209 9.30 32.87 15.51
CA ILE A 209 9.77 32.16 16.70
C ILE A 209 11.30 32.13 16.55
N PRO A 210 12.09 32.69 17.49
CA PRO A 210 13.54 32.72 17.33
C PRO A 210 14.10 31.29 17.29
N LEU A 211 14.79 30.94 16.21
CA LEU A 211 15.72 29.81 16.23
C LEU A 211 16.85 30.18 17.21
N GLN A 212 16.83 29.59 18.41
CA GLN A 212 18.02 29.53 19.24
C GLN A 212 19.04 28.62 18.58
N GLU A 213 20.13 29.23 18.12
CA GLU A 213 21.36 28.58 17.68
C GLU A 213 21.87 27.65 18.80
N PRO A 214 22.15 26.36 18.52
CA PRO A 214 22.66 25.47 19.55
C PRO A 214 24.07 25.92 19.95
N ALA A 215 24.24 26.20 21.25
CA ALA A 215 25.54 26.48 21.84
C ALA A 215 26.55 25.38 21.50
N GLN A 216 27.71 25.77 20.97
CA GLN A 216 28.86 24.87 20.80
C GLN A 216 29.29 24.35 22.18
N LEU A 217 28.94 23.10 22.47
CA LEU A 217 29.50 22.39 23.61
C LEU A 217 30.90 21.88 23.22
N SER A 218 31.92 22.45 23.85
CA SER A 218 33.29 21.99 23.79
C SER A 218 33.41 20.51 24.22
N ALA A 219 34.24 19.76 23.52
CA ALA A 219 34.46 18.33 23.71
C ALA A 219 34.82 17.98 25.18
N PRO A 220 34.27 16.89 25.75
CA PRO A 220 34.74 16.36 27.02
C PRO A 220 36.14 15.73 26.86
N ALA A 221 36.99 15.96 27.85
CA ALA A 221 38.34 15.41 27.95
C ALA A 221 38.37 13.87 27.89
N GLU A 222 39.38 13.34 27.19
CA GLU A 222 39.68 11.91 27.10
C GLU A 222 39.88 11.29 28.49
N THR A 223 39.11 10.25 28.80
CA THR A 223 39.34 9.34 29.93
C THR A 223 39.89 8.03 29.37
N PRO A 224 40.99 7.47 29.92
CA PRO A 224 41.74 6.40 29.27
C PRO A 224 40.98 5.06 29.28
N ALA A 225 41.26 4.25 28.26
CA ALA A 225 40.67 2.93 28.01
C ALA A 225 40.83 1.97 29.21
N PRO A 226 39.84 1.11 29.50
CA PRO A 226 39.99 0.06 30.49
C PRO A 226 40.89 -1.08 29.95
N ALA A 227 41.69 -1.64 30.85
CA ALA A 227 42.68 -2.68 30.60
C ALA A 227 42.09 -3.98 30.01
N GLU A 228 42.89 -4.63 29.15
CA GLU A 228 42.60 -5.93 28.55
C GLU A 228 42.25 -6.98 29.62
N THR A 229 41.05 -7.56 29.50
CA THR A 229 40.66 -8.75 30.24
C THR A 229 40.77 -9.94 29.29
N THR A 230 41.61 -10.89 29.70
CA THR A 230 41.91 -12.16 29.04
C THR A 230 40.66 -13.04 28.87
N ALA A 231 40.57 -13.71 27.72
CA ALA A 231 39.49 -14.62 27.36
C ALA A 231 39.40 -15.85 28.28
N PRO A 232 38.19 -16.33 28.63
CA PRO A 232 38.02 -17.67 29.16
C PRO A 232 37.92 -18.71 28.02
N ALA A 233 38.43 -19.89 28.33
CA ALA A 233 38.69 -21.03 27.45
C ALA A 233 37.47 -21.60 26.70
N GLU A 234 37.77 -22.21 25.55
CA GLU A 234 36.89 -23.05 24.75
C GLU A 234 36.12 -24.06 25.62
N THR A 235 34.79 -24.07 25.49
CA THR A 235 33.95 -25.17 25.96
C THR A 235 33.28 -25.82 24.77
N THR A 236 33.51 -27.12 24.67
CA THR A 236 33.14 -28.07 23.65
C THR A 236 31.64 -28.18 23.39
N ALA A 237 31.29 -28.42 22.12
CA ALA A 237 29.93 -28.68 21.65
C ALA A 237 29.34 -29.97 22.25
N PRO A 238 28.04 -30.03 22.57
CA PRO A 238 27.36 -31.30 22.79
C PRO A 238 26.79 -31.85 21.46
N ALA A 239 26.81 -33.19 21.41
CA ALA A 239 26.59 -34.09 20.31
C ALA A 239 25.29 -33.93 19.50
N GLU A 240 25.38 -34.31 18.23
CA GLU A 240 24.25 -34.68 17.38
C GLU A 240 23.36 -35.71 18.08
N THR A 241 22.08 -35.38 18.24
CA THR A 241 21.06 -36.36 18.64
C THR A 241 20.21 -36.70 17.42
N THR A 242 20.27 -37.99 17.10
CA THR A 242 19.58 -38.71 16.03
C THR A 242 18.06 -38.57 16.08
N ALA A 243 17.44 -38.56 14.90
CA ALA A 243 16.00 -38.54 14.68
C ALA A 243 15.30 -39.80 15.25
N PRO A 244 14.07 -39.69 15.79
CA PRO A 244 13.22 -40.84 15.99
C PRO A 244 12.31 -41.11 14.78
N ALA A 245 12.08 -42.41 14.60
CA ALA A 245 11.46 -43.13 13.50
C ALA A 245 10.08 -42.67 13.00
N GLU A 246 9.82 -42.96 11.71
CA GLU A 246 8.51 -43.03 11.10
C GLU A 246 7.56 -43.90 11.93
N THR A 247 6.40 -43.36 12.29
CA THR A 247 5.29 -44.12 12.85
C THR A 247 4.25 -44.36 11.77
N THR A 248 4.01 -45.64 11.51
CA THR A 248 3.06 -46.24 10.59
C THR A 248 1.60 -45.86 10.90
N ALA A 249 0.80 -45.76 9.83
CA ALA A 249 -0.63 -45.48 9.87
C ALA A 249 -1.44 -46.58 10.59
N PRO A 250 -2.52 -46.25 11.32
CA PRO A 250 -3.52 -47.22 11.69
C PRO A 250 -4.65 -47.33 10.65
N ALA A 251 -5.22 -48.54 10.64
CA ALA A 251 -6.07 -49.17 9.66
C ALA A 251 -7.45 -48.51 9.37
N GLU A 252 -7.97 -48.85 8.18
CA GLU A 252 -9.35 -48.64 7.76
C GLU A 252 -10.35 -49.14 8.83
N THR A 253 -11.32 -48.28 9.17
CA THR A 253 -12.49 -48.68 9.95
C THR A 253 -13.69 -48.78 9.01
N THR A 254 -14.24 -49.98 8.96
CA THR A 254 -15.44 -50.41 8.25
C THR A 254 -16.72 -49.73 8.78
N ALA A 255 -17.65 -49.47 7.86
CA ALA A 255 -18.96 -48.87 8.12
C ALA A 255 -19.88 -49.77 8.97
N PRO A 256 -20.76 -49.23 9.83
CA PRO A 256 -21.89 -49.97 10.36
C PRO A 256 -23.13 -49.87 9.45
N ALA A 257 -23.87 -50.97 9.42
CA ALA A 257 -25.03 -51.25 8.60
C ALA A 257 -26.27 -50.39 8.90
N GLU A 258 -27.11 -50.22 7.88
CA GLU A 258 -28.47 -49.69 7.97
C GLU A 258 -29.31 -50.46 9.01
N THR A 259 -30.07 -49.72 9.82
CA THR A 259 -31.16 -50.28 10.62
C THR A 259 -32.44 -49.55 10.26
N THR A 260 -33.37 -50.28 9.64
CA THR A 260 -34.74 -49.89 9.35
C THR A 260 -35.61 -49.95 10.62
N ALA A 261 -36.58 -49.03 10.68
CA ALA A 261 -37.51 -48.82 11.80
C ALA A 261 -38.55 -49.93 11.97
N PRO A 262 -39.24 -49.98 13.13
CA PRO A 262 -40.62 -50.42 13.20
C PRO A 262 -41.59 -49.30 13.63
N ALA A 263 -42.87 -49.50 13.32
CA ALA A 263 -44.01 -48.64 13.65
C ALA A 263 -44.30 -48.53 15.15
#